data_AF-A0A5N8Y0A0-F1
#
_entry.id   AF-A0A5N8Y0A0-F1
#
_cell.length_a   1.000
_cell.length_b   1.000
_cell.length_c   1.000
_cell.angle_alpha   90.00
_cell.angle_beta   90.00
_cell.angle_gamma   90.00
#
_symmetry.space_group_name_H-M   'P 1'
#
loop_
_entity.id
_entity.type
_entity.pdbx_description
1 polymer ?
#
loop_
_entity_poly.entity_id
_entity_poly.type
_entity_poly.pdbx_seq_one_letter_code
_entity_poly.pdbx_strand_id
1 'polypeptide(L)'
;MTETLKTAAGRTFTAEVTIGEHGEAVYNVKRVGQMGAFPVGTFVIHPDYHAFPEVDGLVNIQFGGGSPTDRHQRTNVPALGSASLPCVVGHQLVNPADLVDETSVFRLRDLAGASTGTGTSAGGATPNTSARTTDLVTALVRNWQARDDYDQLTATYNASLAPQRAEAISKKADDLSCKIMSIGERIEELTKQRDELSATTAPQSADITPDMAPAAQLTGQITTLQFTMEDLIAERAELTK
;
A
#
# COMPACT_ATOMS: atom_id res chain seq x y z
N MET A 1 -0.69 -28.75 2.30
CA MET A 1 0.59 -29.35 1.85
C MET A 1 1.64 -29.15 2.93
N THR A 2 2.62 -30.04 3.10
CA THR A 2 3.72 -29.83 4.07
C THR A 2 5.02 -29.60 3.32
N GLU A 3 5.73 -28.54 3.67
CA GLU A 3 6.93 -28.08 2.99
C GLU A 3 8.09 -27.97 3.98
N THR A 4 9.31 -28.26 3.50
CA THR A 4 10.54 -28.11 4.29
C THR A 4 11.32 -26.91 3.76
N LEU A 5 11.61 -25.96 4.64
CA LEU A 5 12.28 -24.71 4.32
C LEU A 5 13.66 -24.71 4.96
N LYS A 6 14.69 -24.38 4.18
CA LYS A 6 16.04 -24.12 4.68
C LYS A 6 16.34 -22.65 4.50
N THR A 7 16.79 -22.00 5.55
CA THR A 7 17.16 -20.58 5.50
C THR A 7 18.64 -20.39 5.19
N ALA A 8 19.03 -19.18 4.77
CA ALA A 8 20.43 -18.83 4.52
C ALA A 8 21.30 -18.99 5.77
N ALA A 9 20.74 -18.75 6.96
CA ALA A 9 21.41 -19.01 8.24
C ALA A 9 21.50 -20.51 8.63
N GLY A 10 21.15 -21.43 7.73
CA GLY A 10 21.24 -22.87 7.93
C GLY A 10 20.16 -23.46 8.87
N ARG A 11 19.08 -22.73 9.12
CA ARG A 11 17.97 -23.22 9.96
C ARG A 11 16.97 -23.98 9.11
N THR A 12 16.43 -25.05 9.68
CA THR A 12 15.38 -25.85 9.04
C THR A 12 14.03 -25.58 9.69
N PHE A 13 13.02 -25.37 8.87
CA PHE A 13 11.63 -25.22 9.26
C PHE A 13 10.76 -26.19 8.48
N THR A 14 9.62 -26.55 9.05
CA THR A 14 8.52 -27.17 8.32
C THR A 14 7.33 -26.23 8.34
N ALA A 15 6.59 -26.19 7.24
CA ALA A 15 5.40 -25.37 7.12
C ALA A 15 4.24 -26.21 6.58
N GLU A 16 3.10 -26.17 7.26
CA GLU A 16 1.84 -26.64 6.72
C GLU A 16 1.18 -25.47 5.98
N VAL A 17 1.07 -25.63 4.66
CA VAL A 17 0.56 -24.60 3.74
C VAL A 17 -0.88 -24.90 3.36
N THR A 18 -1.74 -23.90 3.52
CA THR A 18 -3.14 -23.89 3.08
C THR A 18 -3.39 -22.64 2.26
N ILE A 19 -4.19 -22.73 1.21
CA ILE A 19 -4.56 -21.59 0.37
C ILE A 19 -5.89 -21.01 0.85
N GLY A 20 -5.92 -19.69 1.04
CA GLY A 20 -7.08 -18.90 1.41
C GLY A 20 -8.06 -18.71 0.24
N GLU A 21 -9.22 -18.15 0.55
CA GLU A 21 -10.30 -17.94 -0.43
C GLU A 21 -9.88 -17.02 -1.59
N HIS A 22 -8.99 -16.05 -1.34
CA HIS A 22 -8.54 -15.11 -2.35
C HIS A 22 -7.14 -15.42 -2.88
N GLY A 23 -6.63 -16.64 -2.65
CA GLY A 23 -5.31 -17.06 -3.14
C GLY A 23 -4.16 -16.74 -2.19
N GLU A 24 -4.42 -16.31 -0.95
CA GLU A 24 -3.38 -16.11 0.05
C GLU A 24 -2.79 -17.44 0.50
N ALA A 25 -1.47 -17.54 0.58
CA ALA A 25 -0.80 -18.71 1.12
C ALA A 25 -0.61 -18.55 2.65
N VAL A 26 -1.27 -19.42 3.42
CA VAL A 26 -1.17 -19.45 4.89
C VAL A 26 -0.19 -20.54 5.30
N TYR A 27 0.93 -20.14 5.87
CA TYR A 27 2.02 -20.99 6.35
C TYR A 27 1.96 -21.15 7.86
N ASN A 28 1.63 -22.35 8.35
CA ASN A 28 1.77 -22.70 9.77
C ASN A 28 3.15 -23.30 10.02
N VAL A 29 4.04 -22.51 10.59
CA VAL A 29 5.48 -22.80 10.64
C VAL A 29 5.90 -23.40 11.98
N LYS A 30 6.74 -24.43 11.89
CA LYS A 30 7.45 -25.05 13.01
C LYS A 30 8.95 -25.04 12.71
N ARG A 31 9.79 -24.76 13.70
CA ARG A 31 11.25 -24.82 13.60
C ARG A 31 11.73 -26.21 13.97
N VAL A 32 12.52 -26.84 13.11
CA VAL A 32 13.13 -28.14 13.38
C VAL A 32 14.47 -27.93 14.08
N GLY A 33 14.61 -28.50 15.28
CA GLY A 33 15.85 -28.54 16.05
C GLY A 33 16.23 -29.96 16.44
N GLN A 34 17.35 -30.11 17.16
CA GLN A 34 17.85 -31.42 17.61
C GLN A 34 16.86 -32.18 18.51
N MET A 35 16.04 -31.45 19.27
CA MET A 35 15.05 -32.01 20.19
C MET A 35 13.63 -32.15 19.59
N GLY A 36 13.49 -31.94 18.27
CA GLY A 36 12.20 -32.01 17.57
C GLY A 36 11.75 -30.67 16.99
N ALA A 37 10.46 -30.60 16.63
CA ALA A 37 9.86 -29.43 16.00
C ALA A 37 9.15 -28.54 17.03
N PHE A 38 9.49 -27.25 17.04
CA PHE A 38 8.91 -26.25 17.94
C PHE A 38 7.99 -25.30 17.16
N PRO A 39 6.79 -24.98 17.65
CA PRO A 39 5.91 -24.05 16.96
C PRO A 39 6.54 -22.66 16.86
N VAL A 40 6.48 -22.06 15.68
CA VAL A 40 6.90 -20.67 15.45
C VAL A 40 5.68 -19.77 15.40
N GLY A 41 4.72 -20.10 14.54
CA GLY A 41 3.50 -19.33 14.32
C GLY A 41 3.07 -19.35 12.85
N THR A 42 2.09 -18.52 12.52
CA THR A 42 1.46 -18.44 11.21
C THR A 42 1.93 -17.21 10.45
N PHE A 43 2.21 -17.38 9.16
CA PHE A 43 2.48 -16.30 8.21
C PHE A 43 1.47 -16.39 7.08
N VAL A 44 0.93 -15.25 6.66
CA VAL A 44 0.06 -15.18 5.49
C VAL A 44 0.79 -14.37 4.42
N ILE A 45 0.96 -14.96 3.24
CA ILE A 45 1.70 -14.36 2.12
C ILE A 45 0.76 -14.21 0.94
N HIS A 46 0.72 -13.02 0.38
CA HIS A 46 -0.08 -12.69 -0.81
C HIS A 46 0.53 -11.46 -1.51
N PRO A 47 0.13 -11.17 -2.76
CA PRO A 47 0.49 -9.91 -3.42
C PRO A 47 0.07 -8.68 -2.60
N ASP A 48 0.60 -7.51 -2.92
CA ASP A 48 0.23 -6.26 -2.26
C ASP A 48 -1.30 -6.07 -2.19
N TYR A 49 -1.80 -5.72 -1.01
CA TYR A 49 -3.23 -5.52 -0.73
C TYR A 49 -3.71 -4.12 -1.12
N HIS A 50 -2.82 -3.21 -1.53
CA HIS A 50 -3.20 -1.90 -2.03
C HIS A 50 -3.87 -2.02 -3.41
N ALA A 51 -5.00 -1.33 -3.59
CA ALA A 51 -5.73 -1.31 -4.86
C ALA A 51 -4.85 -0.87 -6.04
N PHE A 52 -3.97 0.10 -5.79
CA PHE A 52 -3.00 0.64 -6.75
C PHE A 52 -1.62 0.69 -6.06
N PRO A 53 -0.83 -0.39 -6.11
CA PRO A 53 0.49 -0.41 -5.48
C PRO A 53 1.44 0.56 -6.19
N GLU A 54 2.27 1.26 -5.42
CA GLU A 54 3.26 2.20 -5.98
C GLU A 54 4.39 1.47 -6.73
N VAL A 55 4.71 0.26 -6.29
CA VAL A 55 5.72 -0.61 -6.88
C VAL A 55 5.06 -1.92 -7.26
N ASP A 56 5.23 -2.32 -8.52
CA ASP A 56 4.64 -3.56 -9.02
C ASP A 56 5.38 -4.79 -8.46
N GLY A 57 4.65 -5.88 -8.23
CA GLY A 57 5.20 -7.12 -7.70
C GLY A 57 5.57 -7.12 -6.22
N LEU A 58 5.16 -6.11 -5.45
CA LEU A 58 5.28 -6.15 -3.99
C LEU A 58 4.48 -7.31 -3.38
N VAL A 59 5.02 -7.87 -2.31
CA VAL A 59 4.44 -9.00 -1.58
C VAL A 59 4.21 -8.59 -0.14
N ASN A 60 2.99 -8.81 0.33
CA ASN A 60 2.65 -8.62 1.73
C ASN A 60 2.91 -9.90 2.53
N ILE A 61 3.60 -9.75 3.65
CA ILE A 61 3.74 -10.78 4.67
C ILE A 61 3.00 -10.31 5.92
N GLN A 62 1.89 -10.97 6.21
CA GLN A 62 1.17 -10.79 7.46
C GLN A 62 1.69 -11.75 8.53
N PHE A 63 1.96 -11.22 9.72
CA PHE A 63 2.33 -12.00 10.90
C PHE A 63 1.07 -12.36 11.71
N GLY A 64 0.80 -13.66 11.82
CA GLY A 64 -0.39 -14.24 12.43
C GLY A 64 -1.49 -14.53 11.41
N GLY A 65 -2.25 -15.59 11.64
CA GLY A 65 -3.48 -15.89 10.90
C GLY A 65 -4.66 -15.05 11.38
N GLY A 66 -5.85 -15.30 10.84
CA GLY A 66 -7.07 -14.59 11.23
C GLY A 66 -7.24 -13.27 10.49
N SER A 67 -7.66 -12.21 11.20
CA SER A 67 -8.09 -10.96 10.56
C SER A 67 -6.97 -10.28 9.75
N PRO A 68 -7.25 -9.90 8.48
CA PRO A 68 -6.29 -9.17 7.65
C PRO A 68 -6.10 -7.72 8.12
N THR A 69 -7.17 -7.09 8.63
CA THR A 69 -7.22 -5.65 8.93
C THR A 69 -7.04 -5.33 10.41
N ASP A 70 -7.42 -6.23 11.32
CA ASP A 70 -7.29 -6.01 12.76
C ASP A 70 -6.25 -6.95 13.37
N ARG A 71 -5.08 -6.39 13.71
CA ARG A 71 -3.99 -7.13 14.35
C ARG A 71 -4.38 -7.78 15.68
N HIS A 72 -5.36 -7.22 16.41
CA HIS A 72 -5.77 -7.74 17.71
C HIS A 72 -6.63 -9.00 17.60
N GLN A 73 -7.22 -9.24 16.42
CA GLN A 73 -7.98 -10.43 16.08
C GLN A 73 -7.13 -11.52 15.39
N ARG A 74 -5.80 -11.35 15.37
CA ARG A 74 -4.91 -12.34 14.77
C ARG A 74 -4.65 -13.50 15.70
N THR A 75 -4.37 -14.65 15.11
CA THR A 75 -4.12 -15.90 15.82
C THR A 75 -2.73 -16.43 15.48
N ASN A 76 -2.17 -17.28 16.36
CA ASN A 76 -0.89 -17.96 16.14
C ASN A 76 0.25 -17.02 15.70
N VAL A 77 0.34 -15.85 16.32
CA VAL A 77 1.33 -14.82 15.95
C VAL A 77 2.77 -15.36 16.12
N PRO A 78 3.66 -15.18 15.13
CA PRO A 78 5.03 -15.69 15.18
C PRO A 78 5.84 -15.23 16.38
N ALA A 79 6.39 -16.18 17.14
CA ALA A 79 7.32 -15.94 18.23
C ALA A 79 8.74 -16.36 17.81
N LEU A 80 9.57 -15.39 17.44
CA LEU A 80 10.92 -15.63 16.91
C LEU A 80 12.03 -15.03 17.78
N GLY A 81 11.70 -14.04 18.62
CA GLY A 81 12.63 -13.38 19.52
C GLY A 81 12.81 -14.08 20.87
N SER A 82 13.47 -13.39 21.80
CA SER A 82 13.63 -13.81 23.20
C SER A 82 13.46 -12.62 24.15
N ALA A 83 12.89 -12.86 25.33
CA ALA A 83 12.75 -11.93 26.45
C ALA A 83 11.71 -10.80 26.29
N SER A 84 12.05 -9.65 25.69
CA SER A 84 11.23 -8.43 25.85
C SER A 84 10.13 -8.26 24.81
N LEU A 85 10.40 -8.60 23.54
CA LEU A 85 9.45 -8.52 22.42
C LEU A 85 9.64 -9.74 21.49
N PRO A 86 9.24 -10.94 21.95
CA PRO A 86 9.47 -12.17 21.20
C PRO A 86 8.53 -12.33 20.00
N CYS A 87 7.33 -11.75 20.05
CA CYS A 87 6.31 -11.87 19.02
C CYS A 87 6.49 -10.80 17.95
N VAL A 88 6.34 -11.17 16.68
CA VAL A 88 6.32 -10.23 15.56
C VAL A 88 4.89 -10.02 15.11
N VAL A 89 4.46 -8.76 15.04
CA VAL A 89 3.06 -8.38 14.78
C VAL A 89 2.95 -7.46 13.57
N GLY A 90 1.74 -7.30 13.04
CA GLY A 90 1.50 -6.44 11.88
C GLY A 90 1.88 -7.13 10.58
N HIS A 91 2.26 -6.36 9.56
CA HIS A 91 2.65 -6.90 8.27
C HIS A 91 3.90 -6.18 7.75
N GLN A 92 4.49 -6.72 6.70
CA GLN A 92 5.60 -6.12 5.98
C GLN A 92 5.38 -6.29 4.48
N LEU A 93 5.56 -5.21 3.73
CA LEU A 93 5.69 -5.28 2.28
C LEU A 93 7.15 -5.48 1.93
N VAL A 94 7.44 -6.44 1.07
CA VAL A 94 8.77 -6.70 0.54
C VAL A 94 8.72 -6.72 -0.97
N ASN A 95 9.84 -6.37 -1.60
CA ASN A 95 10.01 -6.51 -3.03
C ASN A 95 10.83 -7.78 -3.31
N PRO A 96 10.23 -8.86 -3.86
CA PRO A 96 10.99 -10.06 -4.18
C PRO A 96 12.14 -9.84 -5.15
N ALA A 97 12.12 -8.77 -5.95
CA ALA A 97 13.24 -8.39 -6.81
C ALA A 97 14.53 -8.05 -6.02
N ASP A 98 14.42 -7.76 -4.71
CA ASP A 98 15.57 -7.57 -3.84
C ASP A 98 16.33 -8.87 -3.56
N LEU A 99 15.73 -10.04 -3.83
CA LEU A 99 16.36 -11.35 -3.66
C LEU A 99 17.12 -11.76 -4.93
N VAL A 100 18.24 -11.09 -5.19
CA VAL A 100 19.02 -11.27 -6.42
C VAL A 100 19.79 -12.59 -6.51
N ASP A 101 20.06 -13.23 -5.37
CA ASP A 101 20.73 -14.53 -5.29
C ASP A 101 20.28 -15.32 -4.05
N GLU A 102 20.77 -16.55 -3.91
CA GLU A 102 20.43 -17.45 -2.80
C GLU A 102 20.90 -16.97 -1.42
N THR A 103 21.86 -16.05 -1.35
CA THR A 103 22.38 -15.49 -0.09
C THR A 103 21.69 -14.20 0.32
N SER A 104 20.99 -13.56 -0.61
CA SER A 104 20.24 -12.33 -0.40
C SER A 104 19.15 -12.53 0.65
N VAL A 105 19.02 -11.57 1.55
CA VAL A 105 17.97 -11.56 2.58
C VAL A 105 17.29 -10.20 2.57
N PHE A 106 15.99 -10.18 2.84
CA PHE A 106 15.26 -8.91 2.91
C PHE A 106 15.81 -8.00 4.00
N ARG A 107 15.63 -6.70 3.83
CA ARG A 107 15.81 -5.75 4.93
C ARG A 107 14.45 -5.28 5.41
N LEU A 108 13.87 -6.02 6.36
CA LEU A 108 12.59 -5.67 6.98
C LEU A 108 12.77 -4.41 7.84
N ARG A 109 12.23 -3.27 7.37
CA ARG A 109 12.30 -1.98 8.08
C ARG A 109 11.17 -1.87 9.09
N ASP A 110 11.46 -1.24 10.23
CA ASP A 110 10.47 -0.91 11.26
C ASP A 110 9.61 -2.10 11.70
N LEU A 111 10.23 -3.28 11.77
CA LEU A 111 9.56 -4.50 12.18
C LEU A 111 8.98 -4.34 13.59
N ALA A 112 7.67 -4.52 13.73
CA ALA A 112 6.98 -4.38 15.00
C ALA A 112 7.10 -5.66 15.85
N GLY A 113 7.59 -5.50 17.08
CA GLY A 113 7.66 -6.53 18.10
C GLY A 113 6.67 -6.27 19.24
N ALA A 114 6.15 -7.34 19.83
CA ALA A 114 5.25 -7.29 20.98
C ALA A 114 5.63 -8.35 22.03
N SER A 115 5.25 -8.12 23.28
CA SER A 115 5.45 -9.07 24.38
C SER A 115 4.54 -10.29 24.27
N THR A 116 3.37 -10.12 23.64
CA THR A 116 2.39 -11.18 23.33
C THR A 116 1.92 -11.04 21.88
N GLY A 117 1.30 -12.10 21.36
CA GLY A 117 0.77 -12.09 19.98
C GLY A 117 -0.36 -11.08 19.76
N THR A 118 -1.24 -10.90 20.75
CA THR A 118 -2.39 -9.99 20.68
C THR A 118 -2.55 -9.17 21.97
N GLY A 119 -3.34 -8.09 21.87
CA GLY A 119 -3.80 -7.33 23.04
C GLY A 119 -2.79 -6.40 23.72
N THR A 120 -1.53 -6.35 23.27
CA THR A 120 -0.47 -5.51 23.85
C THR A 120 0.02 -4.43 22.89
N SER A 121 0.61 -3.37 23.45
CA SER A 121 1.32 -2.36 22.66
C SER A 121 2.49 -2.99 21.92
N ALA A 122 2.73 -2.53 20.69
CA ALA A 122 3.92 -2.91 19.94
C ALA A 122 5.01 -1.84 20.09
N GLY A 123 6.26 -2.28 20.01
CA GLY A 123 7.44 -1.44 19.85
C GLY A 123 8.30 -1.95 18.71
N GLY A 124 9.49 -1.36 18.52
CA GLY A 124 10.47 -1.88 17.57
C GLY A 124 10.96 -3.27 17.98
N ALA A 125 10.95 -4.22 17.04
CA ALA A 125 11.50 -5.55 17.27
C ALA A 125 13.00 -5.47 17.60
N THR A 126 13.44 -6.34 18.51
CA THR A 126 14.87 -6.41 18.85
C THR A 126 15.71 -6.83 17.64
N PRO A 127 17.00 -6.47 17.55
CA PRO A 127 17.85 -6.87 16.43
C PRO A 127 17.86 -8.39 16.17
N ASN A 128 17.85 -9.20 17.23
CA ASN A 128 17.81 -10.66 17.12
C ASN A 128 16.45 -11.16 16.60
N THR A 129 15.34 -10.58 17.08
CA THR A 129 14.00 -10.86 16.53
C THR A 129 13.98 -10.52 15.04
N SER A 130 14.41 -9.31 14.67
CA SER A 130 14.43 -8.85 13.28
C SER A 130 15.28 -9.72 12.37
N ALA A 131 16.48 -10.12 12.80
CA ALA A 131 17.36 -11.00 12.02
C ALA A 131 16.73 -12.39 11.79
N ARG A 132 16.10 -12.98 12.81
CA ARG A 132 15.44 -14.28 12.69
C ARG A 132 14.20 -14.23 11.80
N THR A 133 13.41 -13.17 11.91
CA THR A 133 12.24 -12.94 11.07
C THR A 133 12.64 -12.74 9.62
N THR A 134 13.65 -11.91 9.38
CA THR A 134 14.20 -11.68 8.05
C THR A 134 14.63 -12.98 7.38
N ASP A 135 15.40 -13.81 8.09
CA ASP A 135 15.89 -15.10 7.61
C ASP A 135 14.75 -16.07 7.24
N LEU A 136 13.72 -16.17 8.09
CA LEU A 136 12.56 -17.03 7.82
C LEU A 136 11.65 -16.47 6.72
N VAL A 137 11.34 -15.18 6.75
CA VAL A 137 10.48 -14.52 5.75
C VAL A 137 11.08 -14.63 4.36
N THR A 138 12.40 -14.45 4.25
CA THR A 138 13.11 -14.64 2.98
C THR A 138 12.88 -16.06 2.42
N ALA A 139 13.04 -17.09 3.26
CA ALA A 139 12.82 -18.48 2.83
C ALA A 139 11.36 -18.76 2.47
N LEU A 140 10.40 -18.18 3.22
CA LEU A 140 8.97 -18.33 2.93
C LEU A 140 8.59 -17.66 1.60
N VAL A 141 9.07 -16.45 1.32
CA VAL A 141 8.75 -15.75 0.07
C VAL A 141 9.36 -16.47 -1.13
N ARG A 142 10.63 -16.92 -1.05
CA ARG A 142 11.22 -17.73 -2.12
C ARG A 142 10.43 -19.00 -2.37
N ASN A 143 10.03 -19.66 -1.29
CA ASN A 143 9.22 -20.86 -1.39
C ASN A 143 7.86 -20.57 -2.05
N TRP A 144 7.20 -19.48 -1.68
CA TRP A 144 5.94 -19.04 -2.29
C TRP A 144 6.10 -18.73 -3.79
N GLN A 145 7.18 -18.05 -4.20
CA GLN A 145 7.48 -17.76 -5.61
C GLN A 145 7.83 -19.01 -6.43
N ALA A 146 8.39 -20.03 -5.79
CA ALA A 146 8.78 -21.27 -6.46
C ALA A 146 7.62 -22.26 -6.62
N ARG A 147 6.39 -21.90 -6.23
CA ARG A 147 5.22 -22.77 -6.35
C ARG A 147 4.76 -22.86 -7.80
N ASP A 148 4.32 -24.05 -8.20
CA ASP A 148 3.76 -24.28 -9.54
C ASP A 148 2.44 -23.52 -9.78
N ASP A 149 1.70 -23.17 -8.72
CA ASP A 149 0.43 -22.44 -8.77
C ASP A 149 0.59 -20.93 -8.50
N TYR A 150 1.83 -20.42 -8.44
CA TYR A 150 2.13 -19.01 -8.10
C TYR A 150 1.36 -17.99 -8.96
N ASP A 151 1.40 -18.15 -10.28
CA ASP A 151 0.73 -17.22 -11.21
C ASP A 151 -0.79 -17.24 -11.03
N GLN A 152 -1.36 -18.42 -10.77
CA GLN A 152 -2.78 -18.57 -10.51
C GLN A 152 -3.18 -17.88 -9.20
N LEU A 153 -2.44 -18.12 -8.11
CA LEU A 153 -2.70 -17.49 -6.81
C LEU A 153 -2.61 -15.97 -6.89
N THR A 154 -1.58 -15.47 -7.60
CA THR A 154 -1.38 -14.04 -7.82
C THR A 154 -2.53 -13.43 -8.62
N ALA A 155 -2.98 -14.10 -9.69
CA ALA A 155 -4.12 -13.65 -10.48
C ALA A 155 -5.43 -13.66 -9.68
N THR A 156 -5.68 -14.71 -8.89
CA THR A 156 -6.86 -14.80 -8.01
C THR A 156 -6.89 -13.66 -6.99
N TYR A 157 -5.75 -13.38 -6.34
CA TYR A 157 -5.67 -12.29 -5.38
C TYR A 157 -5.85 -10.93 -6.06
N ASN A 158 -5.22 -10.70 -7.21
CA ASN A 158 -5.40 -9.46 -7.96
C ASN A 158 -6.85 -9.24 -8.40
N ALA A 159 -7.59 -10.31 -8.71
CA ALA A 159 -9.01 -10.22 -9.03
C ALA A 159 -9.87 -9.87 -7.80
N SER A 160 -9.51 -10.34 -6.61
CA SER A 160 -10.25 -10.02 -5.38
C SER A 160 -10.19 -8.54 -5.00
N LEU A 161 -9.17 -7.81 -5.45
CA LEU A 161 -9.03 -6.36 -5.26
C LEU A 161 -9.92 -5.52 -6.18
N ALA A 162 -10.63 -6.12 -7.15
CA ALA A 162 -11.46 -5.38 -8.10
C ALA A 162 -12.52 -4.47 -7.44
N PRO A 163 -13.26 -4.90 -6.39
CA PRO A 163 -14.22 -4.03 -5.70
C PRO A 163 -13.54 -2.82 -5.04
N GLN A 164 -12.38 -3.03 -4.41
CA GLN A 164 -11.62 -1.95 -3.77
C GLN A 164 -11.07 -0.95 -4.79
N ARG A 165 -10.61 -1.43 -5.96
CA ARG A 165 -10.19 -0.58 -7.08
C ARG A 165 -11.35 0.25 -7.61
N ALA A 166 -12.52 -0.35 -7.79
CA ALA A 166 -13.72 0.36 -8.23
C ALA A 166 -14.14 1.46 -7.24
N GLU A 167 -14.12 1.16 -5.93
CA GLU A 167 -14.41 2.14 -4.89
C GLU A 167 -13.40 3.29 -4.88
N ALA A 168 -12.11 2.98 -4.96
CA ALA A 168 -11.04 4.00 -5.00
C ALA A 168 -11.13 4.89 -6.25
N ILE A 169 -11.45 4.30 -7.42
CA ILE A 169 -11.72 5.03 -8.66
C ILE A 169 -12.93 5.95 -8.49
N SER A 170 -14.05 5.44 -7.97
CA SER A 170 -15.27 6.22 -7.74
C SER A 170 -14.99 7.42 -6.84
N LYS A 171 -14.31 7.20 -5.71
CA LYS A 171 -13.96 8.26 -4.78
C LYS A 171 -13.08 9.33 -5.43
N LYS A 172 -12.06 8.93 -6.19
CA LYS A 172 -11.20 9.88 -6.90
C LYS A 172 -11.98 10.65 -7.97
N ALA A 173 -12.92 10.02 -8.66
CA ALA A 173 -13.79 10.69 -9.62
C ALA A 173 -14.72 11.71 -8.95
N ASP A 174 -15.24 11.41 -7.77
CA ASP A 174 -16.05 12.34 -6.97
C ASP A 174 -15.21 13.54 -6.50
N ASP A 175 -14.00 13.29 -5.98
CA ASP A 175 -13.07 14.34 -5.56
C ASP A 175 -12.72 15.29 -6.74
N LEU A 176 -12.47 14.73 -7.93
CA LEU A 176 -12.25 15.51 -9.15
C LEU A 176 -13.48 16.32 -9.54
N SER A 177 -14.69 15.74 -9.41
CA SER A 177 -15.95 16.42 -9.71
C SER A 177 -16.16 17.63 -8.78
N CYS A 178 -15.88 17.49 -7.49
CA CYS A 178 -15.93 18.59 -6.53
C CYS A 178 -14.92 19.70 -6.87
N LYS A 179 -13.69 19.35 -7.26
CA LYS A 179 -12.67 20.33 -7.69
C LYS A 179 -13.11 21.10 -8.94
N ILE A 180 -13.63 20.40 -9.96
CA ILE A 180 -14.15 21.00 -11.18
C ILE A 180 -15.27 22.01 -10.86
N MET A 181 -16.22 21.61 -10.02
CA MET A 181 -17.32 22.49 -9.60
C MET A 181 -16.80 23.74 -8.88
N SER A 182 -15.88 23.58 -7.93
CA SER A 182 -15.30 24.71 -7.19
C SER A 182 -14.53 25.68 -8.11
N ILE A 183 -13.81 25.18 -9.11
CA ILE A 183 -13.14 26.02 -10.11
C ILE A 183 -14.18 26.75 -10.98
N GLY A 184 -15.27 26.07 -11.37
CA GLY A 184 -16.39 26.67 -12.10
C GLY A 184 -16.99 27.86 -11.36
N GLU A 185 -17.32 27.69 -10.08
CA GLU A 185 -17.81 28.76 -9.21
C GLU A 185 -16.81 29.93 -9.12
N ARG A 186 -15.51 29.64 -9.04
CA ARG A 186 -14.47 30.69 -9.00
C ARG A 186 -14.37 31.45 -10.31
N ILE A 187 -14.50 30.77 -11.45
CA ILE A 187 -14.52 31.40 -12.77
C ILE A 187 -15.74 32.32 -12.89
N GLU A 188 -16.92 31.88 -12.45
CA GLU A 188 -18.13 32.70 -12.46
C GLU A 188 -17.97 33.97 -11.63
N GLU A 189 -17.44 33.86 -10.41
CA GLU A 189 -17.18 35.00 -9.54
C GLU A 189 -16.17 35.99 -10.15
N LEU A 190 -15.05 35.50 -10.69
CA LEU A 190 -14.05 36.36 -11.34
C LEU A 190 -14.60 37.02 -12.60
N THR A 191 -15.44 36.32 -13.35
CA THR A 191 -16.12 36.85 -14.54
C THR A 191 -17.03 38.00 -14.16
N LYS A 192 -17.81 37.84 -13.09
CA LYS A 192 -18.67 38.91 -12.55
C LYS A 192 -17.85 40.12 -12.10
N GLN A 193 -16.77 39.92 -11.34
CA GLN A 193 -15.88 41.00 -10.91
C GLN A 193 -15.27 41.76 -12.09
N ARG A 194 -14.83 41.05 -13.14
CA ARG A 194 -14.29 41.65 -14.37
C ARG A 194 -15.33 42.52 -15.07
N ASP A 195 -16.57 42.03 -15.16
CA ASP A 195 -17.65 42.73 -15.86
C ASP A 195 -18.08 43.99 -15.10
N GLU A 196 -18.13 43.94 -13.76
CA GLU A 196 -18.38 45.09 -12.89
C GLU A 196 -17.29 46.18 -13.03
N LEU A 197 -16.01 45.79 -13.07
CA LEU A 197 -14.88 46.69 -13.33
C LEU A 197 -14.97 47.33 -14.72
N SER A 198 -15.36 46.55 -15.73
CA SER A 198 -15.52 47.05 -17.10
C SER A 198 -16.66 48.06 -17.20
N ALA A 199 -17.74 47.87 -16.43
CA ALA A 199 -18.88 48.80 -16.38
C ALA A 199 -18.58 50.12 -15.63
N THR A 200 -17.63 50.13 -14.70
CA THR A 200 -17.26 51.34 -13.93
C THR A 200 -16.18 52.21 -14.59
N THR A 201 -15.50 51.72 -15.65
CA THR A 201 -14.25 52.33 -16.15
C THR A 201 -14.36 53.08 -17.50
N ALA A 202 -15.54 53.39 -18.03
CA ALA A 202 -15.66 54.22 -19.25
C ALA A 202 -16.12 55.67 -18.96
N PRO A 203 -15.42 56.75 -19.43
CA PRO A 203 -14.02 56.88 -19.86
C PRO A 203 -13.25 57.92 -19.01
N GLN A 204 -12.16 57.55 -18.34
CA GLN A 204 -11.17 58.54 -17.88
C GLN A 204 -9.72 58.09 -18.08
N SER A 205 -9.05 58.86 -18.95
CA SER A 205 -7.61 59.11 -19.07
C SER A 205 -6.71 58.02 -19.68
N ALA A 206 -5.80 58.50 -20.54
CA ALA A 206 -5.01 57.76 -21.52
C ALA A 206 -3.67 57.21 -20.99
N ASP A 207 -3.55 56.93 -19.69
CA ASP A 207 -2.24 56.65 -19.04
C ASP A 207 -2.10 55.24 -18.43
N ILE A 208 -3.01 54.30 -18.73
CA ILE A 208 -2.89 52.90 -18.27
C ILE A 208 -2.27 52.05 -19.37
N THR A 209 -1.07 51.50 -19.14
CA THR A 209 -0.50 50.47 -20.02
C THR A 209 -1.40 49.22 -20.02
N PRO A 210 -1.72 48.62 -21.18
CA PRO A 210 -2.77 47.60 -21.33
C PRO A 210 -2.65 46.37 -20.40
N ASP A 211 -1.43 46.03 -20.00
CA ASP A 211 -1.11 44.82 -19.21
C ASP A 211 -1.36 44.98 -17.69
N MET A 212 -1.67 46.18 -17.21
CA MET A 212 -1.87 46.49 -15.78
C MET A 212 -3.34 46.81 -15.42
N ALA A 213 -4.26 46.75 -16.39
CA ALA A 213 -5.68 46.98 -16.11
C ALA A 213 -6.25 45.80 -15.30
N PRO A 214 -6.93 46.05 -14.16
CA PRO A 214 -7.49 44.98 -13.31
C PRO A 214 -8.37 43.97 -14.07
N ALA A 215 -9.13 44.40 -15.07
CA ALA A 215 -9.93 43.53 -15.93
C ALA A 215 -9.08 42.58 -16.80
N ALA A 216 -7.91 43.02 -17.27
CA ALA A 216 -6.99 42.16 -18.03
C ALA A 216 -6.36 41.09 -17.11
N GLN A 217 -6.00 41.45 -15.88
CA GLN A 217 -5.48 40.50 -14.88
C GLN A 217 -6.53 39.43 -14.51
N LEU A 218 -7.79 39.83 -14.30
CA LEU A 218 -8.88 38.89 -14.04
C LEU A 218 -9.13 37.97 -15.24
N THR A 219 -9.03 38.51 -16.47
CA THR A 219 -9.13 37.70 -17.69
C THR A 219 -8.04 36.63 -17.75
N GLY A 220 -6.78 36.98 -17.44
CA GLY A 220 -5.69 36.01 -17.36
C GLY A 220 -5.90 34.93 -16.29
N GLN A 221 -6.43 35.29 -15.12
CA GLN A 221 -6.77 34.33 -14.06
C GLN A 221 -7.90 33.39 -14.49
N ILE A 222 -8.96 33.91 -15.09
CA ILE A 222 -10.08 33.10 -15.62
C ILE A 222 -9.55 32.10 -16.64
N THR A 223 -8.74 32.54 -17.60
CA THR A 223 -8.16 31.67 -18.63
C THR A 223 -7.29 30.57 -18.01
N THR A 224 -6.48 30.88 -17.01
CA THR A 224 -5.66 29.88 -16.29
C THR A 224 -6.52 28.83 -15.58
N LEU A 225 -7.60 29.27 -14.93
CA LEU A 225 -8.54 28.37 -14.26
C LEU A 225 -9.33 27.51 -15.25
N GLN A 226 -9.70 28.06 -16.42
CA GLN A 226 -10.34 27.30 -17.49
C GLN A 226 -9.44 26.16 -17.98
N PHE A 227 -8.15 26.42 -18.22
CA PHE A 227 -7.21 25.37 -18.57
C PHE A 227 -7.08 24.30 -17.48
N THR A 228 -6.98 24.72 -16.22
CA THR A 228 -6.94 23.77 -15.08
C THR A 228 -8.21 22.92 -15.03
N MET A 229 -9.37 23.51 -15.29
CA MET A 229 -10.64 22.81 -15.30
C MET A 229 -10.70 21.77 -16.43
N GLU A 230 -10.24 22.13 -17.63
CA GLU A 230 -10.17 21.22 -18.78
C GLU A 230 -9.25 20.02 -18.50
N ASP A 231 -8.09 20.25 -17.89
CA ASP A 231 -7.16 19.19 -17.49
C ASP A 231 -7.81 18.21 -16.48
N LEU A 232 -8.54 18.73 -15.49
CA LEU A 232 -9.23 17.90 -14.50
C LEU A 232 -10.41 17.12 -15.10
N ILE A 233 -11.14 17.70 -16.06
CA ILE A 233 -12.20 17.01 -16.81
C ILE A 233 -11.58 15.85 -17.61
N ALA A 234 -10.44 16.08 -18.26
CA ALA A 234 -9.72 15.06 -19.01
C ALA A 234 -9.23 13.92 -18.09
N GLU A 235 -8.61 14.24 -16.94
CA GLU A 235 -8.17 13.26 -15.94
C GLU A 235 -9.35 12.41 -15.45
N ARG A 236 -10.47 13.05 -15.09
CA ARG A 236 -11.68 12.35 -14.64
C ARG A 236 -12.21 11.41 -15.73
N ALA A 237 -12.27 11.88 -16.98
CA ALA A 237 -12.75 11.08 -18.09
C ALA A 237 -11.85 9.86 -18.34
N GLU A 238 -10.53 9.99 -18.16
CA GLU A 238 -9.58 8.90 -18.31
C GLU A 238 -9.71 7.86 -17.20
N LEU A 239 -10.00 8.30 -15.97
CA LEU A 239 -10.18 7.42 -14.81
C LEU A 239 -11.40 6.50 -14.92
N THR A 240 -12.44 6.90 -15.67
CA THR A 240 -13.72 6.18 -15.78
C THR A 240 -13.91 5.44 -17.11
N LYS A 241 -12.87 5.32 -17.94
CA LYS A 241 -12.89 4.52 -19.18
C LYS A 241 -12.81 3.03 -18.90
#